data_AF-A0A5C4S517-F1
#
_entry.id   AF-A0A5C4S517-F1
#
_cell.length_a   1.000
_cell.length_b   1.000
_cell.length_c   1.000
_cell.angle_alpha   90.00
_cell.angle_beta   90.00
_cell.angle_gamma   90.00
#
_symmetry.space_group_name_H-M   'P 1'
#
loop_
_entity.id
_entity.type
_entity.pdbx_description
1 polymer ?
#
loop_
_entity_poly.entity_id
_entity_poly.type
_entity_poly.pdbx_seq_one_letter_code
_entity_poly.pdbx_strand_id
1 'polypeptide(L)'
;MQDPKTGKRILDPVERAKLGLQVIAMSPDDATAAIDRYVDGKGYDEEGVAFFKDQVVIQARIRDEGAKLLDTSGQILRLVAGAFVARMPKSGSNGDASGA
;
A
#
# COMPACT_ATOMS: atom_id res chain seq x y z
N MET A 1 -24.79 4.20 11.80
CA MET A 1 -26.22 4.30 11.39
C MET A 1 -26.95 2.99 11.72
N GLN A 2 -28.29 2.89 11.76
CA GLN A 2 -29.01 1.61 11.91
C GLN A 2 -29.87 1.33 10.69
N ASP A 3 -29.95 0.07 10.28
CA ASP A 3 -30.86 -0.37 9.24
C ASP A 3 -32.31 -0.37 9.79
N PRO A 4 -33.24 0.40 9.20
CA PRO A 4 -34.62 0.46 9.68
C PRO A 4 -35.40 -0.86 9.49
N LYS A 5 -34.91 -1.80 8.67
CA LYS A 5 -35.55 -3.11 8.47
C LYS A 5 -35.07 -4.18 9.44
N THR A 6 -33.76 -4.19 9.73
CA THR A 6 -33.14 -5.25 10.54
C THR A 6 -32.77 -4.81 11.95
N GLY A 7 -32.78 -3.49 12.23
CA GLY A 7 -32.34 -2.91 13.50
C GLY A 7 -30.84 -3.02 13.75
N LYS A 8 -30.08 -3.67 12.85
CA LYS A 8 -28.64 -3.85 12.96
C LYS A 8 -27.91 -2.54 12.68
N ARG A 9 -26.75 -2.35 13.31
CA ARG A 9 -25.88 -1.20 13.01
C ARG A 9 -25.23 -1.38 11.64
N ILE A 10 -25.30 -0.35 10.82
CA ILE A 10 -24.54 -0.27 9.58
C ILE A 10 -23.27 0.51 9.88
N LEU A 11 -22.13 -0.06 9.46
CA LEU A 11 -20.87 0.65 9.31
C LEU A 11 -21.07 1.78 8.30
N ASP A 12 -21.30 2.99 8.80
CA ASP A 12 -21.52 4.14 7.93
C ASP A 12 -20.21 4.58 7.25
N PRO A 13 -20.27 5.41 6.19
CA PRO A 13 -19.09 5.81 5.45
C PRO A 13 -18.00 6.49 6.31
N VAL A 14 -18.38 7.21 7.37
CA VAL A 14 -17.44 7.91 8.24
C VAL A 14 -16.75 6.92 9.18
N GLU A 15 -17.50 5.98 9.78
CA GLU A 15 -16.93 4.89 10.56
C GLU A 15 -15.98 4.04 9.71
N ARG A 16 -16.37 3.70 8.48
CA ARG A 16 -15.53 2.97 7.51
C ARG A 16 -14.25 3.73 7.19
N ALA A 17 -14.31 5.04 6.95
CA ALA A 17 -13.13 5.84 6.67
C ALA A 17 -12.17 5.88 7.87
N LYS A 18 -12.70 6.05 9.10
CA LYS A 18 -11.89 6.05 10.33
C LYS A 18 -11.22 4.71 10.57
N LEU A 19 -11.97 3.61 10.47
CA LEU A 19 -11.43 2.26 10.61
C LEU A 19 -10.42 1.96 9.50
N GLY A 20 -10.72 2.34 8.26
CA GLY A 20 -9.83 2.20 7.12
C GLY A 20 -8.48 2.86 7.38
N LEU A 21 -8.47 4.09 7.88
CA LEU A 21 -7.23 4.79 8.26
C LEU A 21 -6.49 4.11 9.41
N GLN A 22 -7.18 3.51 10.38
CA GLN A 22 -6.54 2.78 11.47
C GLN A 22 -5.84 1.51 10.97
N VAL A 23 -6.44 0.82 10.00
CA VAL A 23 -5.94 -0.47 9.51
C VAL A 23 -5.09 -0.35 8.24
N ILE A 24 -4.96 0.84 7.65
CA ILE A 24 -4.31 1.06 6.34
C ILE A 24 -2.86 0.60 6.28
N ALA A 25 -2.16 0.56 7.43
CA ALA A 25 -0.77 0.16 7.54
C ALA A 25 -0.59 -1.30 7.98
N MET A 26 -1.68 -1.99 8.34
CA MET A 26 -1.65 -3.35 8.88
C MET A 26 -1.50 -4.40 7.77
N SER A 27 -1.23 -5.64 8.19
CA SER A 27 -1.42 -6.82 7.35
C SER A 27 -2.92 -7.09 7.15
N PRO A 28 -3.33 -7.81 6.08
CA PRO A 28 -4.74 -8.16 5.87
C PRO A 28 -5.36 -8.89 7.08
N ASP A 29 -4.63 -9.82 7.70
CA ASP A 29 -5.12 -10.61 8.84
C ASP A 29 -5.26 -9.73 10.09
N ASP A 30 -4.28 -8.87 10.38
CA ASP A 30 -4.37 -7.94 11.52
C ASP A 30 -5.47 -6.90 11.32
N ALA A 31 -5.64 -6.41 10.09
CA ALA A 31 -6.68 -5.45 9.73
C ALA A 31 -8.08 -6.05 9.94
N THR A 32 -8.32 -7.26 9.46
CA THR A 32 -9.60 -7.97 9.63
C THR A 32 -9.86 -8.28 11.10
N ALA A 33 -8.86 -8.74 11.85
CA ALA A 33 -8.98 -8.95 13.29
C ALA A 33 -9.28 -7.65 14.07
N ALA A 34 -8.69 -6.51 13.67
CA ALA A 34 -8.97 -5.21 14.28
C ALA A 34 -10.42 -4.76 14.01
N ILE A 35 -10.94 -5.00 12.79
CA ILE A 35 -12.33 -4.73 12.44
C ILE A 35 -13.27 -5.62 13.24
N ASP A 36 -12.96 -6.92 13.37
CA ASP A 36 -13.77 -7.87 14.13
C ASP A 36 -13.85 -7.45 15.61
N ARG A 37 -12.73 -7.10 16.24
CA ARG A 37 -12.71 -6.54 17.61
C ARG A 37 -13.50 -5.24 17.72
N TYR A 38 -13.48 -4.41 16.68
CA TYR A 38 -14.26 -3.17 16.69
C TYR A 38 -15.75 -3.44 16.65
N VAL A 39 -16.23 -4.44 15.89
CA VAL A 39 -17.67 -4.69 15.74
C VAL A 39 -18.25 -5.64 16.79
N ASP A 40 -17.39 -6.38 17.49
CA ASP A 40 -17.78 -7.38 18.48
C ASP A 40 -18.73 -6.83 19.55
N GLY A 41 -19.82 -7.56 19.79
CA GLY A 41 -20.87 -7.20 20.74
C GLY A 41 -21.68 -5.94 20.40
N LYS A 42 -21.40 -5.24 19.29
CA LYS A 42 -22.07 -3.97 18.95
C LYS A 42 -23.30 -4.12 18.04
N GLY A 43 -23.64 -5.34 17.63
CA GLY A 43 -24.83 -5.63 16.82
C GLY A 43 -24.77 -5.05 15.41
N TYR A 44 -23.59 -5.07 14.79
CA TYR A 44 -23.43 -4.67 13.40
C TYR A 44 -24.03 -5.68 12.43
N ASP A 45 -24.40 -5.20 11.25
CA ASP A 45 -24.77 -6.04 10.12
C ASP A 45 -23.56 -6.82 9.62
N GLU A 46 -23.64 -8.14 9.66
CA GLU A 46 -22.54 -9.05 9.36
C GLU A 46 -22.13 -8.98 7.89
N GLU A 47 -23.09 -8.86 6.97
CA GLU A 47 -22.82 -8.74 5.54
C GLU A 47 -22.10 -7.42 5.23
N GLY A 48 -22.58 -6.31 5.80
CA GLY A 48 -21.94 -5.01 5.66
C GLY A 48 -20.54 -4.93 6.26
N VAL A 49 -20.27 -5.69 7.33
CA VAL A 49 -18.92 -5.83 7.92
C VAL A 49 -18.04 -6.70 7.04
N ALA A 50 -18.53 -7.85 6.56
CA ALA A 50 -17.78 -8.74 5.68
C ALA A 50 -17.36 -8.02 4.39
N PHE A 51 -18.29 -7.29 3.77
CA PHE A 51 -18.00 -6.48 2.60
C PHE A 51 -16.92 -5.41 2.86
N PHE A 52 -16.96 -4.75 4.02
CA PHE A 52 -15.93 -3.78 4.38
C PHE A 52 -14.56 -4.45 4.60
N LYS A 53 -14.51 -5.63 5.22
CA LYS A 53 -13.28 -6.42 5.37
C LYS A 53 -12.68 -6.78 4.01
N ASP A 54 -13.49 -7.23 3.06
CA ASP A 54 -13.05 -7.51 1.69
C ASP A 54 -12.43 -6.28 1.00
N GLN A 55 -13.07 -5.11 1.16
CA GLN A 55 -12.52 -3.86 0.62
C GLN A 55 -11.14 -3.53 1.21
N VAL A 56 -10.96 -3.73 2.52
CA VAL A 56 -9.68 -3.50 3.20
C VAL A 56 -8.61 -4.47 2.71
N VAL A 57 -8.93 -5.76 2.56
CA VAL A 57 -8.02 -6.77 2.02
C VAL A 57 -7.59 -6.42 0.59
N ILE A 58 -8.53 -6.00 -0.26
CA ILE A 58 -8.23 -5.56 -1.63
C ILE A 58 -7.29 -4.34 -1.61
N GLN A 59 -7.55 -3.34 -0.77
CA GLN A 59 -6.69 -2.15 -0.65
C GLN A 59 -5.27 -2.50 -0.17
N ALA A 60 -5.15 -3.42 0.78
CA ALA A 60 -3.85 -3.91 1.25
C ALA A 60 -3.07 -4.60 0.12
N ARG A 61 -3.76 -5.40 -0.71
CA ARG A 61 -3.15 -6.05 -1.87
C ARG A 61 -2.72 -5.04 -2.94
N ILE A 62 -3.55 -4.05 -3.25
CA ILE A 62 -3.20 -2.97 -4.19
C ILE A 62 -1.94 -2.23 -3.72
N ARG A 63 -1.83 -1.95 -2.41
CA ARG A 63 -0.64 -1.31 -1.83
C ARG A 63 0.61 -2.16 -2.02
N ASP A 64 0.52 -3.47 -1.76
CA ASP A 64 1.65 -4.40 -1.91
C ASP A 64 2.11 -4.50 -3.38
N GLU A 65 1.17 -4.69 -4.31
CA GLU A 65 1.47 -4.71 -5.74
C GLU A 65 2.02 -3.36 -6.23
N GLY A 66 1.50 -2.24 -5.71
CA GLY A 66 2.02 -0.91 -5.99
C GLY A 66 3.46 -0.71 -5.50
N ALA A 67 3.81 -1.24 -4.32
CA ALA A 67 5.17 -1.20 -3.80
C ALA A 67 6.13 -2.01 -4.68
N LYS A 68 5.73 -3.21 -5.11
CA LYS A 68 6.51 -4.05 -6.05
C LYS A 68 6.72 -3.37 -7.39
N LEU A 69 5.69 -2.71 -7.92
CA LEU A 69 5.77 -1.95 -9.18
C LEU A 69 6.79 -0.81 -9.07
N LEU A 70 6.75 -0.05 -7.97
CA LEU A 70 7.70 1.04 -7.72
C LEU A 70 9.13 0.54 -7.59
N ASP A 71 9.36 -0.55 -6.85
CA ASP A 71 10.69 -1.16 -6.73
C ASP A 71 11.23 -1.61 -8.09
N THR A 72 10.42 -2.35 -8.86
CA THR A 72 10.77 -2.79 -10.21
C THR A 72 11.11 -1.60 -11.11
N SER A 73 10.32 -0.54 -11.04
CA SER A 73 10.56 0.70 -11.80
C SER A 73 11.90 1.35 -11.40
N GLY A 74 12.24 1.36 -10.11
CA GLY A 74 13.52 1.84 -9.61
C GLY A 74 14.71 1.01 -10.11
N GLN A 75 14.56 -0.32 -10.17
CA GLN A 75 15.58 -1.21 -10.72
C GLN A 75 15.81 -0.93 -12.22
N ILE A 76 14.73 -0.74 -13.00
CA ILE A 76 14.82 -0.38 -14.42
C ILE A 76 15.57 0.96 -14.59
N LEU A 77 15.18 1.99 -13.83
CA LEU A 77 15.85 3.30 -13.89
C LEU A 77 17.34 3.18 -13.54
N ARG A 78 17.71 2.38 -12.55
CA ARG A 78 19.11 2.13 -12.17
C ARG A 78 19.89 1.44 -13.29
N LEU A 79 19.30 0.45 -13.96
CA LEU A 79 19.92 -0.23 -15.09
C LEU A 79 20.16 0.72 -16.26
N VAL A 80 19.16 1.52 -16.62
CA VAL A 80 19.25 2.51 -17.72
C VAL A 80 20.30 3.58 -17.39
N ALA A 81 20.28 4.13 -16.17
CA ALA A 81 21.27 5.11 -15.74
C ALA A 81 22.68 4.52 -15.70
N GLY A 82 22.84 3.29 -15.19
CA GLY A 82 24.11 2.58 -15.16
C GLY A 82 24.68 2.35 -16.57
N ALA A 83 23.85 1.93 -17.51
CA ALA A 83 24.24 1.77 -18.91
C ALA A 83 24.66 3.10 -19.55
N PHE A 84 23.97 4.20 -19.23
CA PHE A 84 24.33 5.53 -19.73
C PHE A 84 25.67 6.02 -19.17
N VAL A 85 25.89 5.87 -17.86
CA VAL A 85 27.18 6.19 -17.21
C VAL A 85 28.33 5.35 -17.76
N ALA A 86 28.11 4.04 -17.95
CA ALA A 86 29.13 3.14 -18.50
C ALA A 86 29.51 3.48 -19.95
N ARG A 87 28.60 4.08 -20.71
CA ARG A 87 28.81 4.49 -22.11
C ARG A 87 29.32 5.93 -22.25
N MET A 88 29.39 6.67 -21.14
CA MET A 88 29.93 8.02 -21.13
C MET A 88 31.47 7.95 -21.22
N PRO A 89 32.12 8.61 -22.20
CA PRO A 89 33.57 8.60 -22.28
C PRO A 89 34.15 9.20 -20.99
N LYS A 90 35.07 8.47 -20.33
CA LYS A 90 35.81 9.00 -19.19
C LYS A 90 36.59 10.23 -19.64
N SER A 91 36.12 11.42 -19.27
CA SER A 91 36.91 12.63 -19.44
C SER A 91 38.06 12.61 -18.44
N GLY A 92 39.27 12.28 -18.93
CA GLY A 92 40.55 12.72 -18.37
C GLY A 92 41.28 11.77 -17.43
N SER A 93 42.21 10.97 -17.97
CA SER A 93 43.52 10.73 -17.34
C SER A 93 44.55 10.38 -18.42
N ASN A 94 45.26 11.39 -18.89
CA ASN A 94 46.63 11.27 -19.38
C ASN A 94 47.27 12.66 -19.24
N GLY A 95 47.74 12.94 -18.02
CA GLY A 95 48.74 13.98 -17.81
C GLY A 95 50.09 13.44 -18.23
N ASP A 96 50.39 13.47 -19.53
CA ASP A 96 51.77 13.35 -20.02
C ASP A 96 52.41 14.73 -19.93
N ALA A 97 52.91 15.06 -18.74
CA ALA A 97 53.96 16.04 -18.59
C ALA A 97 55.30 15.33 -18.81
N SER A 98 55.60 14.96 -20.07
CA SER A 98 56.95 14.60 -20.45
C SER A 98 57.72 15.90 -20.70
N GLY A 99 58.59 16.24 -19.76
CA GLY A 99 59.60 17.26 -19.96
C GLY A 99 60.54 16.88 -21.10
N ALA A 100 60.88 17.87 -21.91
CA ALA A 100 62.13 18.00 -22.66
C ALA A 100 62.29 19.48 -23.02
#